data_AF-A0A3M3J8Z7-F1
#
_entry.id   AF-A0A3M3J8Z7-F1
#
_cell.length_a   1.000
_cell.length_b   1.000
_cell.length_c   1.000
_cell.angle_alpha   90.00
_cell.angle_beta   90.00
_cell.angle_gamma   90.00
#
_symmetry.space_group_name_H-M   'P 1'
#
loop_
_entity.id
_entity.type
_entity.pdbx_description
1 polymer ?
#
loop_
_entity_poly.entity_id
_entity_poly.type
_entity_poly.pdbx_seq_one_letter_code
_entity_poly.pdbx_strand_id
1 'polypeptide(L)'
;MTLKIPCGNISQALAELQPGESLLIPCNGKTIQVTHSSITSMLKKRKLIMAEFIQRKTLLIRDENSLPVPLILVSRHTVREAPSAA
;
A
#
# COMPACT_ATOMS: atom_id res chain seq x y z
N MET A 1 -5.78 -3.75 -13.40
CA MET A 1 -5.32 -3.49 -12.02
C MET A 1 -4.77 -4.80 -11.49
N THR A 2 -3.47 -4.87 -11.22
CA THR A 2 -2.80 -6.10 -10.78
C THR A 2 -2.56 -6.05 -9.28
N LEU A 3 -3.05 -7.06 -8.56
CA LEU A 3 -2.92 -7.17 -7.11
C LEU A 3 -1.77 -8.10 -6.75
N LYS A 4 -0.82 -7.61 -5.95
CA LYS A 4 0.32 -8.37 -5.45
C LYS A 4 0.21 -8.56 -3.94
N ILE A 5 0.62 -9.73 -3.46
CA ILE A 5 0.82 -10.02 -2.03
C ILE A 5 2.32 -10.18 -1.84
N PRO A 6 2.98 -9.38 -0.97
CA PRO A 6 4.41 -9.48 -0.78
C PRO A 6 4.73 -10.79 -0.03
N CYS A 7 5.44 -11.71 -0.69
CA CYS A 7 5.98 -12.92 -0.05
C CYS A 7 7.33 -12.65 0.66
N GLY A 8 7.80 -11.41 0.70
CA GLY A 8 9.12 -11.02 1.19
C GLY A 8 9.16 -9.62 1.81
N ASN A 9 10.26 -8.89 1.64
CA ASN A 9 10.46 -7.58 2.26
C ASN A 9 9.49 -6.52 1.71
N ILE A 10 8.57 -6.04 2.56
CA ILE A 10 7.58 -5.01 2.20
C ILE A 10 8.24 -3.75 1.63
N SER A 11 9.38 -3.31 2.17
CA SER A 11 10.06 -2.11 1.67
C SER A 11 10.58 -2.29 0.25
N GLN A 12 11.01 -3.50 -0.11
CA GLN A 12 11.43 -3.81 -1.48
C GLN A 12 10.22 -3.92 -2.41
N ALA A 13 9.17 -4.62 -1.98
CA ALA A 13 7.93 -4.74 -2.76
C ALA A 13 7.29 -3.37 -3.05
N LEU A 14 7.37 -2.42 -2.11
CA LEU A 14 6.93 -1.03 -2.34
C LEU A 14 7.78 -0.29 -3.38
N ALA A 15 9.09 -0.56 -3.44
CA ALA A 15 10.00 0.06 -4.40
C ALA A 15 9.83 -0.50 -5.81
N GLU A 16 9.51 -1.78 -5.93
CA GLU A 16 9.30 -2.48 -7.20
C GLU A 16 7.87 -2.30 -7.75
N LEU A 17 6.96 -1.74 -6.95
CA LEU A 17 5.56 -1.53 -7.34
C LEU A 17 5.47 -0.58 -8.54
N GLN A 18 4.91 -1.06 -9.64
CA GLN A 18 4.74 -0.26 -10.85
C GLN A 18 3.45 0.59 -10.80
N PRO A 19 3.37 1.70 -11.54
CA PRO A 19 2.12 2.45 -11.69
C PRO A 19 0.98 1.55 -12.19
N GLY A 20 -0.20 1.65 -11.58
CA GLY A 20 -1.36 0.80 -11.86
C GLY A 20 -1.39 -0.53 -11.10
N GLU A 21 -0.34 -0.83 -10.34
CA GLU A 21 -0.28 -2.00 -9.45
C GLU A 21 -0.68 -1.66 -8.02
N SER A 22 -1.06 -2.69 -7.28
CA SER A 22 -1.41 -2.58 -5.87
C SER A 22 -0.80 -3.70 -5.04
N LEU A 23 -0.44 -3.38 -3.80
CA LEU A 23 0.16 -4.27 -2.83
C LEU A 23 -0.75 -4.36 -1.60
N LEU A 24 -1.09 -5.58 -1.17
CA LEU A 24 -1.76 -5.80 0.11
C LEU A 24 -0.74 -6.04 1.22
N ILE A 25 -0.78 -5.24 2.27
CA ILE A 25 0.12 -5.33 3.41
C ILE A 25 -0.69 -5.68 4.66
N PRO A 26 -0.46 -6.86 5.27
CA PRO A 26 -1.15 -7.23 6.50
C PRO A 26 -0.64 -6.43 7.69
N CYS A 27 -1.54 -6.12 8.63
CA CYS A 27 -1.17 -5.38 9.85
C CYS A 27 -0.43 -6.27 10.87
N ASN A 28 -0.46 -7.61 10.74
CA ASN A 28 0.31 -8.57 11.55
C ASN A 28 0.27 -8.29 13.07
N GLY A 29 -0.92 -8.14 13.64
CA GLY A 29 -1.12 -7.87 15.08
C GLY A 29 -0.87 -6.41 15.51
N LYS A 30 -0.48 -5.53 14.60
CA LYS A 30 -0.39 -4.08 14.84
C LYS A 30 -1.71 -3.39 14.49
N THR A 31 -1.90 -2.19 15.04
CA THR A 31 -3.02 -1.34 14.62
C THR A 31 -2.82 -0.85 13.18
N ILE A 32 -3.92 -0.57 12.49
CA ILE A 32 -3.90 0.00 11.13
C ILE A 32 -3.05 1.28 11.08
N GLN A 33 -3.14 2.12 12.11
CA GLN A 33 -2.38 3.37 12.19
C GLN A 33 -0.86 3.14 12.25
N VAL A 34 -0.39 2.15 13.02
CA VAL A 34 1.04 1.81 13.11
C VAL A 34 1.54 1.28 11.75
N THR A 35 0.75 0.46 11.06
CA THR A 35 1.10 -0.06 9.74
C THR A 35 1.16 1.06 8.70
N HIS A 36 0.20 1.99 8.67
CA HIS A 36 0.22 3.18 7.81
C HIS A 36 1.49 4.01 8.00
N SER A 37 1.83 4.34 9.25
CA SER A 37 3.03 5.11 9.57
C SER A 37 4.30 4.39 9.13
N SER A 38 4.33 3.06 9.27
CA SER A 38 5.46 2.23 8.83
C SER A 38 5.63 2.27 7.31
N ILE A 39 4.54 2.12 6.55
CA ILE A 39 4.57 2.21 5.07
C ILE A 39 5.06 3.59 4.64
N THR A 40 4.51 4.66 5.20
CA THR A 40 4.95 6.05 4.94
C THR A 40 6.45 6.24 5.22
N SER A 41 6.95 5.69 6.33
CA SER A 41 8.38 5.73 6.66
C SER A 41 9.23 4.98 5.62
N MET A 42 8.79 3.80 5.17
CA MET A 42 9.48 3.01 4.14
C MET A 42 9.55 3.76 2.81
N LEU A 43 8.44 4.36 2.37
CA LEU A 43 8.38 5.17 1.14
C LEU A 43 9.38 6.34 1.21
N LYS A 44 9.41 7.06 2.34
CA LYS A 44 10.35 8.17 2.58
C LYS A 44 11.81 7.70 2.59
N LYS A 45 12.13 6.61 3.31
CA LYS A 45 13.50 6.07 3.38
C LYS A 45 14.03 5.64 2.00
N ARG A 46 13.14 5.18 1.12
CA ARG A 46 13.46 4.80 -0.27
C ARG A 46 13.44 5.98 -1.25
N LYS A 47 13.14 7.20 -0.79
CA LYS A 47 13.02 8.43 -1.62
C LYS A 47 11.99 8.28 -2.75
N LEU A 48 10.91 7.54 -2.51
CA LEU A 48 9.82 7.38 -3.47
C LEU A 48 8.89 8.60 -3.46
N ILE A 49 8.34 8.95 -4.62
CA ILE A 49 7.44 10.11 -4.79
C ILE A 49 6.12 9.81 -4.09
N MET A 50 5.93 10.32 -2.87
CA MET A 50 4.77 9.99 -2.04
C MET A 50 3.43 10.30 -2.71
N ALA A 51 3.36 11.32 -3.57
CA ALA A 51 2.15 11.69 -4.31
C ALA A 51 1.65 10.60 -5.26
N GLU A 52 2.52 9.66 -5.67
CA GLU A 52 2.13 8.51 -6.49
C GLU A 52 1.44 7.42 -5.68
N PHE A 53 1.56 7.40 -4.36
CA PHE A 53 1.12 6.28 -3.52
C PHE A 53 -0.14 6.62 -2.74
N ILE A 54 -1.17 5.78 -2.87
CA ILE A 54 -2.41 5.85 -2.11
C ILE A 54 -2.47 4.65 -1.18
N GLN A 55 -2.73 4.89 0.11
CA GLN A 55 -2.92 3.84 1.11
C GLN A 55 -4.39 3.79 1.53
N ARG A 56 -5.03 2.62 1.44
CA ARG A 56 -6.44 2.39 1.82
C ARG A 56 -6.54 1.29 2.86
N LYS A 57 -7.39 1.48 3.86
CA LYS A 57 -7.69 0.46 4.87
C LYS A 57 -8.62 -0.58 4.27
N THR A 58 -8.38 -1.86 4.54
CA THR A 58 -9.24 -2.94 4.07
C THR A 58 -9.25 -4.11 5.06
N LEU A 59 -10.19 -5.03 4.88
CA LEU A 59 -10.34 -6.24 5.66
C LEU A 59 -10.33 -7.45 4.73
N LEU A 60 -9.60 -8.48 5.12
CA LEU A 60 -9.70 -9.80 4.51
C LEU A 60 -10.64 -10.65 5.36
N ILE A 61 -11.80 -10.96 4.79
CA ILE A 61 -12.77 -11.90 5.34
C ILE A 61 -12.52 -13.23 4.63
N ARG A 62 -12.22 -14.29 5.38
CA ARG A 62 -11.94 -15.62 4.82
C ARG A 62 -13.19 -16.49 4.84
N ASP A 63 -13.90 -16.45 5.96
CA ASP A 63 -15.14 -17.17 6.19
C ASP A 63 -15.95 -16.44 7.28
N GLU A 64 -17.15 -16.95 7.56
CA GLU A 64 -18.08 -16.42 8.56
C GLU A 64 -17.69 -16.70 10.02
N ASN A 65 -16.75 -17.62 10.25
CA ASN A 65 -16.38 -18.10 11.58
C ASN A 65 -15.05 -17.53 12.09
N SER A 66 -14.36 -16.75 11.26
CA SER A 66 -13.07 -16.15 11.56
C SER A 66 -13.15 -14.63 11.64
N LEU A 67 -12.38 -14.06 12.57
CA LEU A 67 -12.26 -12.61 12.68
C LEU A 67 -11.59 -12.04 11.42
N PRO A 68 -12.15 -10.98 10.81
CA PRO A 68 -11.54 -10.33 9.66
C PRO A 68 -10.12 -9.85 9.95
N VAL A 69 -9.22 -10.04 9.00
CA VAL A 69 -7.81 -9.60 9.14
C VAL A 69 -7.66 -8.20 8.58
N PRO A 70 -7.20 -7.21 9.37
CA PRO A 70 -6.93 -5.87 8.87
C PRO A 70 -5.69 -5.82 7.98
N LEU A 71 -5.85 -5.22 6.80
CA LEU A 71 -4.81 -5.00 5.82
C LEU A 71 -4.78 -3.52 5.38
N ILE A 72 -3.68 -3.11 4.75
CA ILE A 72 -3.57 -1.86 4.01
C ILE A 72 -3.31 -2.19 2.54
N LEU A 73 -4.16 -1.69 1.66
CA LEU A 73 -3.94 -1.68 0.22
C LEU A 73 -3.12 -0.44 -0.15
N VAL A 74 -1.93 -0.65 -0.69
CA VAL A 74 -1.08 0.42 -1.22
C VAL A 74 -1.12 0.36 -2.74
N SER A 75 -1.60 1.41 -3.39
CA SER A 75 -1.66 1.51 -4.86
C SER A 75 -0.68 2.56 -5.32
N ARG A 76 0.03 2.30 -6.43
CA ARG A 76 0.84 3.32 -7.09
C ARG A 76 0.11 3.81 -8.33
N HIS A 77 0.02 5.13 -8.49
CA HIS A 77 -0.59 5.80 -9.63
C HIS A 77 0.45 6.68 -10.31
N THR A 78 0.29 6.92 -11.61
CA THR A 78 1.03 7.97 -12.31
C THR A 78 0.52 9.32 -11.81
N VAL A 79 1.40 10.19 -11.32
CA VAL A 79 1.06 11.61 -11.15
C VAL A 79 0.89 12.17 -12.56
N ARG A 80 -0.36 12.24 -13.03
CA ARG A 80 -0.67 13.03 -14.21
C ARG A 80 -0.46 14.47 -13.78
N GLU A 81 0.51 15.17 -14.35
CA GLU A 81 0.50 16.64 -14.30
C GLU A 81 -0.88 17.07 -14.76
N ALA A 82 -1.65 17.72 -13.88
CA ALA A 82 -2.85 18.40 -14.32
C ALA A 82 -2.40 19.40 -15.40
N PRO A 83 -3.07 19.49 -16.56
CA PRO A 83 -2.73 20.52 -17.53
C PRO A 83 -2.83 21.85 -16.79
N SER A 84 -1.69 22.55 -16.71
CA SER A 84 -1.64 23.92 -16.23
C SER A 84 -2.70 24.69 -17.00
N ALA A 85 -3.75 25.16 -16.31
CA ALA A 85 -4.71 26.05 -16.92
C ALA A 85 -3.94 27.29 -17.39
N ALA A 86 -3.81 27.41 -18.71
CA ALA A 86 -3.26 28.56 -19.40
C ALA A 86 -4.23 29.74 -19.32
#